data_AF-A0AAD8HNH9-F1
#
_entry.id   AF-A0AAD8HNH9-F1
#
_cell.length_a   1.000
_cell.length_b   1.000
_cell.length_c   1.000
_cell.angle_alpha   90.00
_cell.angle_beta   90.00
_cell.angle_gamma   90.00
#
_symmetry.space_group_name_H-M   'P 1'
#
loop_
_entity.id
_entity.type
_entity.pdbx_description
1 polymer ?
#
loop_
_entity_poly.entity_id
_entity_poly.type
_entity_poly.pdbx_seq_one_letter_code
_entity_poly.pdbx_strand_id
1 'polypeptide(L)'
;MVVYRETELLHDDLHSAAANTQRLAIVVTHEVAHQWFGNLVTMEWWTHIWLNEGFATWVKNVLLSYIFPAPSVFTGLMFVRFCYIRISYLATDIIYPEWRIWTQFLVITMDALETSHPIEVEVHTARAVDETFNAISYKKGSSVIRMLEDYLGADIFQVVILN
;
A
#
# COMPACT_ATOMS: atom_id res chain seq x y z
N MET A 1 0.90 19.95 -8.88
CA MET A 1 1.23 20.58 -7.59
C MET A 1 0.67 19.68 -6.50
N VAL A 2 1.51 19.10 -5.66
CA VAL A 2 1.08 18.22 -4.55
C VAL A 2 0.96 19.06 -3.29
N VAL A 3 -0.11 18.86 -2.53
CA VAL A 3 -0.36 19.57 -1.26
C VAL A 3 -0.20 18.60 -0.10
N TYR A 4 0.54 19.00 0.93
CA TYR A 4 0.80 18.20 2.12
C TYR A 4 0.33 18.95 3.35
N ARG A 5 -0.06 18.20 4.40
CA ARG A 5 -0.12 18.77 5.74
C ARG A 5 1.30 19.01 6.24
N GLU A 6 1.49 20.03 7.08
CA GLU A 6 2.81 20.35 7.66
C GLU A 6 3.45 19.15 8.36
N THR A 7 2.64 18.36 9.08
CA THR A 7 3.05 17.12 9.77
C THR A 7 3.46 15.98 8.83
N GLU A 8 3.17 16.10 7.53
CA GLU A 8 3.39 15.06 6.52
C GLU A 8 4.51 15.44 5.54
N LEU A 9 5.17 16.58 5.74
CA LEU A 9 6.26 17.08 4.87
C LEU A 9 7.46 17.66 5.64
N LEU A 10 7.27 18.25 6.82
CA LEU A 10 8.36 18.87 7.56
C LEU A 10 9.08 17.86 8.45
N HIS A 11 10.41 17.81 8.35
CA HIS A 11 11.30 17.03 9.20
C HIS A 11 12.34 17.93 9.84
N ASP A 12 12.59 17.71 11.13
CA ASP A 12 13.66 18.33 11.90
C ASP A 12 14.47 17.23 12.58
N ASP A 13 15.74 17.11 12.20
CA ASP A 13 16.67 16.08 12.68
C ASP A 13 16.83 16.08 14.22
N LEU A 14 16.56 17.22 14.88
CA LEU A 14 16.73 17.38 16.33
C LEU A 14 15.44 17.10 17.13
N HIS A 15 14.26 17.27 16.52
CA HIS A 15 12.98 17.24 17.24
C HIS A 15 11.97 16.21 16.69
N SER A 16 12.20 15.67 15.51
CA SER A 16 11.27 14.71 14.89
C SER A 16 11.57 13.29 15.34
N ALA A 17 10.57 12.62 15.91
CA ALA A 17 10.66 11.19 16.19
C ALA A 17 10.84 10.39 14.88
N ALA A 18 11.54 9.26 14.94
CA ALA A 18 11.71 8.36 13.78
C ALA A 18 10.37 7.95 13.14
N ALA A 19 9.30 7.86 13.93
CA ALA A 19 7.95 7.61 13.45
C ALA A 19 7.41 8.73 12.51
N ASN A 20 7.81 9.98 12.73
CA ASN A 20 7.43 11.10 11.87
C ASN A 20 8.15 11.01 10.51
N THR A 21 9.44 10.68 10.52
CA THR A 21 10.21 10.44 9.28
C THR A 21 9.59 9.31 8.47
N GLN A 22 9.18 8.23 9.13
CA GLN A 22 8.51 7.12 8.48
C GLN A 22 7.17 7.54 7.89
N ARG A 23 6.34 8.30 8.63
CA ARG A 23 5.05 8.78 8.15
C ARG A 23 5.20 9.72 6.95
N LEU A 24 6.18 10.62 6.98
CA LEU A 24 6.52 11.49 5.87
C LEU A 24 6.90 10.67 4.64
N ALA A 25 7.81 9.70 4.79
CA ALA A 25 8.21 8.84 3.68
C ALA A 25 7.02 8.06 3.10
N ILE A 26 6.11 7.56 3.94
CA ILE A 26 4.88 6.87 3.54
C ILE A 26 4.00 7.80 2.68
N VAL A 27 3.71 9.01 3.15
CA VAL A 27 2.82 9.94 2.44
C VAL A 27 3.48 10.43 1.15
N VAL A 28 4.74 10.87 1.21
CA VAL A 28 5.46 11.37 0.04
C VAL A 28 5.56 10.30 -1.05
N THR A 29 5.91 9.05 -0.70
CA THR A 29 6.00 7.98 -1.71
C THR A 29 4.63 7.61 -2.31
N HIS A 30 3.54 7.70 -1.53
CA HIS A 30 2.17 7.53 -2.04
C HIS A 30 1.79 8.64 -3.02
N GLU A 31 1.98 9.91 -2.66
CA GLU A 31 1.62 11.06 -3.51
C GLU A 31 2.50 11.19 -4.77
N VAL A 32 3.76 10.75 -4.68
CA VAL A 32 4.67 10.68 -5.83
C VAL A 32 4.21 9.57 -6.78
N ALA A 33 3.75 8.42 -6.28
CA ALA A 33 3.20 7.37 -7.12
C ALA A 33 1.96 7.83 -7.91
N HIS A 34 1.14 8.71 -7.33
CA HIS A 34 0.00 9.33 -8.02
C HIS A 34 0.39 10.20 -9.22
N GLN A 35 1.65 10.63 -9.35
CA GLN A 35 2.09 11.33 -10.57
C GLN A 35 1.93 10.44 -11.82
N TRP A 36 2.07 9.11 -11.66
CA TRP A 36 1.79 8.15 -12.73
C TRP A 36 0.38 7.58 -12.59
N PHE A 37 0.03 7.04 -11.43
CA PHE A 37 -1.25 6.36 -11.19
C PHE A 37 -2.27 7.31 -10.55
N GLY A 38 -2.92 8.08 -11.41
CA GLY A 38 -3.99 9.00 -11.05
C GLY A 38 -3.90 10.32 -11.82
N ASN A 39 -2.69 10.83 -12.04
CA ASN A 39 -2.47 12.03 -12.86
C ASN A 39 -2.23 11.69 -14.34
N LEU A 40 -1.27 10.81 -14.64
CA LEU A 40 -0.95 10.42 -16.02
C LEU A 40 -1.94 9.38 -16.55
N VAL A 41 -2.19 8.34 -15.75
CA VAL A 41 -3.21 7.33 -16.02
C VAL A 41 -4.30 7.49 -14.96
N THR A 42 -5.43 8.05 -15.35
CA THR A 42 -6.58 8.28 -14.48
C THR A 42 -7.66 7.26 -14.78
N MET A 43 -8.27 6.70 -13.73
CA MET A 43 -9.44 5.85 -13.88
C MET A 43 -10.58 6.56 -14.65
N GLU A 44 -11.34 5.81 -15.44
CA GLU A 44 -12.45 6.36 -16.23
C GLU A 44 -13.58 6.91 -15.34
N TRP A 45 -13.86 6.22 -14.24
CA TRP A 45 -14.89 6.60 -13.28
C TRP A 45 -14.55 6.16 -11.86
N TRP A 46 -15.20 6.77 -10.88
CA TRP A 46 -14.97 6.52 -9.44
C TRP A 46 -15.20 5.06 -9.03
N THR A 47 -16.00 4.31 -9.78
CA THR A 47 -16.12 2.84 -9.63
C THR A 47 -14.77 2.13 -9.65
N HIS A 48 -13.79 2.69 -10.38
CA HIS A 48 -12.45 2.14 -10.56
C HIS A 48 -11.37 2.89 -9.76
N ILE A 49 -11.74 3.64 -8.71
CA ILE A 49 -10.79 4.42 -7.88
C ILE A 49 -9.65 3.56 -7.30
N TRP A 50 -9.91 2.26 -7.08
CA TRP A 50 -8.91 1.31 -6.59
C TRP A 50 -7.70 1.19 -7.54
N LEU A 51 -7.84 1.49 -8.83
CA LEU A 51 -6.72 1.53 -9.77
C LEU A 51 -5.73 2.64 -9.39
N ASN A 52 -6.20 3.80 -8.98
CA ASN A 52 -5.28 4.87 -8.56
C ASN A 52 -4.72 4.56 -7.16
N GLU A 53 -5.61 4.34 -6.18
CA GLU A 53 -5.23 4.21 -4.78
C GLU A 53 -4.50 2.90 -4.45
N GLY A 54 -4.88 1.82 -5.13
CA GLY A 54 -4.26 0.51 -5.00
C GLY A 54 -2.84 0.50 -5.58
N PHE A 55 -2.63 1.06 -6.78
CA PHE A 55 -1.29 1.18 -7.37
C PHE A 55 -0.41 2.13 -6.57
N ALA A 56 -0.92 3.30 -6.15
CA ALA A 56 -0.15 4.21 -5.30
C ALA A 56 0.27 3.55 -3.97
N THR A 57 -0.65 2.80 -3.35
CA THR A 57 -0.35 2.01 -2.14
C THR A 57 0.68 0.92 -2.40
N TRP A 58 0.61 0.22 -3.54
CA TRP A 58 1.57 -0.81 -3.92
C TRP A 58 2.97 -0.21 -4.17
N VAL A 59 3.09 0.84 -5.00
CA VAL A 59 4.36 1.54 -5.27
C VAL A 59 4.99 2.05 -3.98
N LYS A 60 4.19 2.68 -3.12
CA LYS A 60 4.62 3.12 -1.79
C LYS A 60 5.23 1.97 -0.98
N ASN A 61 4.55 0.83 -0.90
CA ASN A 61 5.05 -0.33 -0.15
C ASN A 61 6.36 -0.87 -0.72
N VAL A 62 6.47 -0.93 -2.05
CA VAL A 62 7.69 -1.35 -2.76
C VAL A 62 8.84 -0.37 -2.47
N LEU A 63 8.63 0.94 -2.67
CA LEU A 63 9.67 1.97 -2.45
C LEU A 63 10.15 2.03 -1.00
N LEU A 64 9.24 1.97 -0.02
CA LEU A 64 9.62 1.99 1.39
C LEU A 64 10.51 0.81 1.78
N SER A 65 10.32 -0.35 1.14
CA SER A 65 11.18 -1.52 1.37
C SER A 65 12.63 -1.30 0.89
N TYR A 66 12.83 -0.48 -0.15
CA TYR A 66 14.14 -0.09 -0.64
C TYR A 66 14.79 1.02 0.20
N ILE A 67 13.98 1.99 0.65
CA ILE A 67 14.46 3.16 1.42
C ILE A 67 14.82 2.76 2.86
N PHE A 68 14.07 1.85 3.48
CA PHE A 68 14.30 1.40 4.86
C PHE A 68 14.53 -0.13 4.95
N PRO A 69 15.69 -0.64 4.52
CA PRO A 69 15.96 -2.09 4.46
C PRO A 69 16.26 -2.74 5.82
N ALA A 70 16.53 -1.95 6.88
CA ALA A 70 17.07 -2.44 8.15
C ALA A 70 15.99 -2.80 9.20
N PRO A 71 16.16 -3.91 9.95
CA PRO A 71 15.18 -4.40 10.93
C PRO A 71 15.17 -3.69 12.30
N SER A 72 15.97 -2.65 12.55
CA SER A 72 16.21 -2.13 13.92
C SER A 72 15.47 -0.86 14.33
N VAL A 73 14.48 -0.37 13.55
CA VAL A 73 13.66 0.80 13.94
C VAL A 73 12.19 0.45 14.16
N PHE A 74 11.78 -0.79 13.86
CA PHE A 74 10.39 -1.23 13.95
C PHE A 74 10.08 -1.86 15.30
N THR A 75 9.87 -1.05 16.33
CA THR A 75 9.18 -1.45 17.56
C THR A 75 7.99 -0.51 17.78
N GLY A 76 6.87 -0.87 17.17
CA GLY A 76 5.57 -0.23 17.42
C GLY A 76 4.81 0.10 16.15
N LEU A 77 3.73 -0.65 15.91
CA LEU A 77 2.60 -0.32 15.02
C LEU A 77 2.68 -0.57 13.49
N MET A 78 3.72 -1.19 12.94
CA MET A 78 3.66 -1.64 11.53
C MET A 78 4.52 -2.88 11.27
N PHE A 79 4.28 -3.95 12.02
CA PHE A 79 5.05 -5.20 11.92
C PHE A 79 4.60 -6.08 10.74
N VAL A 80 4.84 -5.65 9.49
CA VAL A 80 4.81 -6.57 8.34
C VAL A 80 5.89 -6.13 7.34
N ARG A 81 7.07 -6.72 7.49
CA ARG A 81 8.18 -6.59 6.54
C ARG A 81 7.70 -7.18 5.21
N PHE A 82 7.71 -6.38 4.15
CA PHE A 82 7.51 -6.75 2.74
C PHE A 82 8.85 -6.58 2.02
N CYS A 83 9.16 -7.46 1.06
CA CYS A 83 10.33 -7.41 0.16
C CYS A 83 11.66 -8.10 0.56
N TYR A 84 11.60 -9.21 1.32
CA TYR A 84 12.57 -10.32 1.20
C TYR A 84 11.83 -11.65 0.90
N ILE A 85 10.87 -11.59 -0.02
CA ILE A 85 9.83 -12.61 -0.23
C ILE A 85 10.32 -13.72 -1.17
N ARG A 86 11.00 -14.73 -0.60
CA ARG A 86 10.75 -16.17 -0.85
C ARG A 86 11.46 -17.04 0.19
N ILE A 87 12.71 -16.74 0.52
CA ILE A 87 13.50 -17.56 1.47
C ILE A 87 13.18 -17.21 2.92
N SER A 88 13.02 -15.92 3.25
CA SER A 88 12.80 -15.50 4.64
C SER A 88 11.38 -15.80 5.15
N TYR A 89 10.37 -15.88 4.29
CA TYR A 89 8.99 -16.16 4.72
C TYR A 89 8.80 -17.62 5.08
N LEU A 90 9.37 -18.53 4.27
CA LEU A 90 9.42 -19.93 4.62
C LEU A 90 10.21 -20.14 5.91
N ALA A 91 11.36 -19.46 6.06
CA ALA A 91 12.16 -19.56 7.28
C ALA A 91 11.42 -19.00 8.52
N THR A 92 10.74 -17.85 8.42
CA THR A 92 10.06 -17.23 9.56
C THR A 92 8.80 -18.00 9.96
N ASP A 93 8.07 -18.59 9.00
CA ASP A 93 6.90 -19.44 9.28
C ASP A 93 7.31 -20.82 9.86
N ILE A 94 8.52 -21.29 9.53
CA ILE A 94 9.13 -22.48 10.15
C ILE A 94 9.66 -22.18 11.56
N ILE A 95 10.27 -21.01 11.77
CA ILE A 95 10.94 -20.65 13.03
C ILE A 95 9.95 -20.08 14.06
N TYR A 96 8.91 -19.36 13.61
CA TYR A 96 7.88 -18.74 14.45
C TYR A 96 6.46 -18.99 13.91
N PRO A 97 6.00 -20.26 13.88
CA PRO A 97 4.71 -20.66 13.30
C PRO A 97 3.49 -20.04 14.02
N GLU A 98 3.65 -19.56 15.25
CA GLU A 98 2.61 -18.92 16.04
C GLU A 98 2.28 -17.48 15.60
N TRP A 99 3.12 -16.85 14.77
CA TRP A 99 2.95 -15.45 14.35
C TRP A 99 1.94 -15.27 13.22
N ARG A 100 1.50 -16.38 12.59
CA ARG A 100 0.48 -16.42 11.54
C ARG A 100 0.69 -15.31 10.50
N ILE A 101 1.92 -15.16 10.02
CA ILE A 101 2.36 -14.01 9.20
C ILE A 101 1.45 -13.80 7.98
N TRP A 102 0.98 -14.90 7.37
CA TRP A 102 0.05 -14.90 6.24
C TRP A 102 -1.32 -14.28 6.52
N THR A 103 -1.75 -14.23 7.80
CA THR A 103 -3.06 -13.66 8.17
C THR A 103 -3.07 -12.14 8.25
N GLN A 104 -1.91 -11.49 8.27
CA GLN A 104 -1.78 -10.03 8.39
C GLN A 104 -1.77 -9.29 7.04
N PHE A 105 -1.44 -10.00 5.96
CA PHE A 105 -1.52 -9.50 4.58
C PHE A 105 -2.93 -9.52 4.02
N LEU A 106 -3.77 -10.37 4.60
CA LEU A 106 -5.15 -10.44 4.23
C LEU A 106 -5.88 -9.31 4.95
N VAL A 107 -6.54 -8.45 4.17
CA VAL A 107 -7.63 -7.61 4.64
C VAL A 107 -8.82 -8.49 5.06
N ILE A 108 -8.65 -9.75 5.51
CA ILE A 108 -9.73 -10.63 5.96
C ILE A 108 -10.56 -9.91 7.00
N THR A 109 -9.93 -9.23 7.96
CA THR A 109 -10.70 -8.71 9.09
C THR A 109 -11.69 -7.61 8.70
N MET A 110 -11.40 -6.83 7.65
CA MET A 110 -12.32 -5.81 7.13
C MET A 110 -13.16 -6.35 5.96
N ASP A 111 -12.59 -7.19 5.11
CA ASP A 111 -13.24 -7.79 3.94
C ASP A 111 -14.20 -8.93 4.32
N ALA A 112 -14.05 -9.51 5.51
CA ALA A 112 -14.96 -10.50 6.09
C ALA A 112 -16.03 -9.87 7.01
N LEU A 113 -16.07 -8.54 7.14
CA LEU A 113 -17.23 -7.88 7.74
C LEU A 113 -18.41 -7.97 6.77
N GLU A 114 -19.62 -8.16 7.30
CA GLU A 114 -20.85 -8.14 6.50
C GLU A 114 -21.08 -6.79 5.81
N THR A 115 -20.46 -5.72 6.31
CA THR A 115 -20.47 -4.37 5.73
C THR A 115 -19.40 -4.16 4.65
N SER A 116 -18.68 -5.21 4.23
CA SER A 116 -17.71 -5.14 3.13
C SER A 116 -18.42 -4.94 1.79
N HIS A 117 -17.64 -4.59 0.77
CA HIS A 117 -18.10 -4.44 -0.60
C HIS A 117 -17.07 -4.97 -1.63
N PRO A 118 -17.49 -5.27 -2.87
CA PRO A 118 -16.57 -5.60 -3.96
C PRO A 118 -15.57 -4.45 -4.21
N ILE A 119 -14.40 -4.74 -4.77
CA ILE A 119 -13.39 -3.71 -5.03
C ILE A 119 -13.87 -2.62 -5.99
N GLU A 120 -14.83 -2.95 -6.86
CA GLU A 120 -15.55 -2.01 -7.71
C GLU A 120 -16.96 -1.81 -7.16
N VAL A 121 -17.32 -0.55 -6.91
CA VAL A 121 -18.63 -0.15 -6.40
C VAL A 121 -19.21 0.88 -7.33
N GLU A 122 -20.45 0.70 -7.78
CA GLU A 122 -21.11 1.69 -8.62
C GLU A 122 -21.34 3.00 -7.86
N VAL A 123 -20.84 4.10 -8.41
CA VAL A 123 -20.94 5.43 -7.81
C VAL A 123 -21.80 6.35 -8.66
N HIS A 124 -22.89 6.87 -8.08
CA HIS A 124 -23.81 7.80 -8.75
C HIS A 124 -23.93 9.15 -8.05
N THR A 125 -23.35 9.33 -6.86
CA THR A 125 -23.45 10.57 -6.08
C THR A 125 -22.10 10.93 -5.48
N ALA A 126 -21.87 12.23 -5.24
CA ALA A 126 -20.64 12.71 -4.62
C ALA A 126 -20.36 12.07 -3.25
N ARG A 127 -21.40 11.86 -2.43
CA ARG A 127 -21.25 11.16 -1.14
C ARG A 127 -20.74 9.73 -1.32
N ALA A 128 -21.26 9.03 -2.33
CA ALA A 128 -20.80 7.68 -2.64
C ALA A 128 -19.34 7.67 -3.15
N VAL A 129 -18.86 8.75 -3.78
CA VAL A 129 -17.42 8.90 -4.10
C VAL A 129 -16.60 8.86 -2.81
N ASP A 130 -16.94 9.69 -1.82
CA ASP A 130 -16.21 9.75 -0.56
C ASP A 130 -16.19 8.40 0.17
N GLU A 131 -17.29 7.65 0.10
CA GLU A 131 -17.40 6.32 0.68
C GLU A 131 -16.47 5.29 0.02
N THR A 132 -16.11 5.46 -1.25
CA THR A 132 -15.15 4.59 -1.95
C THR A 132 -13.69 4.86 -1.59
N PHE A 133 -13.36 5.98 -0.96
CA PHE A 133 -12.02 6.28 -0.43
C PHE A 133 -11.78 5.59 0.92
N ASN A 134 -11.73 4.26 0.90
CA ASN A 134 -11.66 3.46 2.12
C ASN A 134 -10.60 2.34 2.06
N ALA A 135 -10.45 1.60 3.15
CA ALA A 135 -9.42 0.58 3.27
C ALA A 135 -9.48 -0.52 2.18
N ILE A 136 -10.63 -0.75 1.54
CA ILE A 136 -10.78 -1.74 0.46
C ILE A 136 -10.05 -1.24 -0.80
N SER A 137 -10.37 -0.03 -1.27
CA SER A 137 -9.74 0.56 -2.47
C SER A 137 -8.21 0.65 -2.35
N TYR A 138 -7.70 0.94 -1.15
CA TYR A 138 -6.27 1.06 -0.88
C TYR A 138 -5.61 -0.31 -0.64
N LYS A 139 -6.03 -1.00 0.43
CA LYS A 139 -5.33 -2.20 0.92
C LYS A 139 -5.68 -3.44 0.11
N LYS A 140 -6.96 -3.67 -0.18
CA LYS A 140 -7.37 -4.82 -1.01
C LYS A 140 -6.88 -4.64 -2.44
N GLY A 141 -6.98 -3.42 -3.00
CA GLY A 141 -6.40 -3.09 -4.31
C GLY A 141 -4.90 -3.38 -4.39
N SER A 142 -4.13 -2.88 -3.43
CA SER A 142 -2.68 -3.16 -3.37
C SER A 142 -2.36 -4.65 -3.22
N SER A 143 -3.13 -5.39 -2.40
CA SER A 143 -2.95 -6.84 -2.25
C SER A 143 -3.24 -7.60 -3.54
N VAL A 144 -4.29 -7.23 -4.29
CA VAL A 144 -4.60 -7.85 -5.59
C VAL A 144 -3.48 -7.57 -6.61
N ILE A 145 -2.99 -6.33 -6.68
CA ILE A 145 -1.87 -5.96 -7.55
C ILE A 145 -0.62 -6.77 -7.20
N ARG A 146 -0.32 -6.94 -5.91
CA ARG A 146 0.80 -7.75 -5.43
C ARG A 146 0.64 -9.22 -5.80
N MET A 147 -0.57 -9.78 -5.70
CA MET A 147 -0.84 -11.15 -6.14
C MET A 147 -0.61 -11.34 -7.64
N LEU A 148 -0.99 -10.34 -8.45
CA LEU A 148 -0.74 -10.35 -9.90
C LEU A 148 0.76 -10.27 -10.21
N GLU A 149 1.50 -9.39 -9.52
CA GLU A 149 2.96 -9.31 -9.62
C GLU A 149 3.62 -10.65 -9.27
N ASP A 150 3.19 -11.31 -8.18
CA ASP A 150 3.73 -12.61 -7.76
C ASP A 150 3.39 -13.74 -8.75
N TYR A 151 2.22 -13.68 -9.38
CA TYR A 151 1.80 -14.65 -10.38
C TYR A 151 2.59 -14.50 -11.69
N LEU A 152 2.77 -13.27 -12.17
CA LEU A 152 3.47 -12.98 -13.42
C LEU A 152 5.00 -12.99 -13.27
N GLY A 153 5.51 -12.71 -12.07
CA GLY A 153 6.92 -12.42 -11.83
C GLY A 153 7.22 -10.94 -12.03
N ALA A 154 8.09 -10.38 -11.18
CA ALA A 154 8.38 -8.94 -11.13
C ALA A 154 8.86 -8.37 -12.46
N ASP A 155 9.72 -9.09 -13.19
CA ASP A 155 10.26 -8.62 -14.48
C ASP A 155 9.17 -8.44 -15.53
N ILE A 156 8.27 -9.43 -15.64
CA ILE A 156 7.15 -9.39 -16.60
C ILE A 156 6.14 -8.33 -16.17
N PHE A 157 5.83 -8.26 -14.87
CA PHE A 157 4.92 -7.26 -14.33
C PHE A 157 5.41 -5.83 -14.62
N GLN A 158 6.71 -5.56 -14.43
CA GLN A 158 7.31 -4.26 -14.76
C GLN A 158 7.20 -3.91 -16.24
N VAL A 159 7.41 -4.88 -17.13
CA VAL A 159 7.23 -4.65 -18.58
C VAL A 159 5.77 -4.31 -18.91
N VAL A 160 4.81 -4.98 -18.27
CA VAL A 160 3.38 -4.76 -18.51
C VAL A 160 2.92 -3.37 -18.05
N ILE A 161 3.42 -2.87 -16.91
CA ILE A 161 3.01 -1.55 -16.41
C ILE A 161 3.70 -0.37 -17.12
N LEU A 162 4.78 -0.63 -17.85
CA LEU A 162 5.59 0.41 -18.52
C LEU A 162 5.31 0.54 -20.03
N ASN A 163 4.52 -0.37 -20.61
CA ASN A 163 4.08 -0.33 -22.03
C ASN A 163 2.62 0.08 -22.13
#